data_AF-A0AAN9EJ91-F1
#
_entry.id   AF-A0AAN9EJ91-F1
#
_cell.length_a   1.000
_cell.length_b   1.000
_cell.length_c   1.000
_cell.angle_alpha   90.00
_cell.angle_beta   90.00
_cell.angle_gamma   90.00
#
_symmetry.space_group_name_H-M   'P 1'
#
loop_
_entity.id
_entity.type
_entity.pdbx_description
1 polymer ?
#
loop_
_entity_poly.entity_id
_entity_poly.type
_entity_poly.pdbx_seq_one_letter_code
_entity_poly.pdbx_strand_id
1 'polypeptide(L)'
;MRQAGAYSGLLCGGTSGRTGPHSLPLARIKKIMKGSSDEVKMISGEAPIVFSKACELFIQELARRSWNMTIQGKRRTLHKEDVASAVIATDLFDFLVTLVSSSDSGSSQVATTATVMEME
;
A
#
# COMPACT_ATOMS: atom_id res chain seq x y z
N MET A 1 2.46 -4.25 54.09
CA MET A 1 2.24 -4.48 52.65
C MET A 1 0.95 -3.78 52.23
N ARG A 2 1.06 -2.71 51.44
CA ARG A 2 -0.07 -2.05 50.77
C ARG A 2 0.29 -2.02 49.29
N GLN A 3 -0.50 -2.69 48.46
CA GLN A 3 -0.31 -2.68 47.01
C GLN A 3 -0.57 -1.27 46.46
N ALA A 4 0.30 -0.81 45.56
CA ALA A 4 0.06 0.40 44.77
C ALA A 4 -0.92 0.07 43.63
N GLY A 5 -1.93 0.93 43.45
CA GLY A 5 -2.99 0.79 42.46
C GLY A 5 -2.50 0.90 41.01
N ALA A 6 -3.25 0.27 40.11
CA ALA A 6 -2.93 -0.02 38.70
C ALA A 6 -2.92 1.20 37.75
N TYR A 7 -2.68 2.43 38.23
CA TYR A 7 -2.87 3.64 37.43
C TYR A 7 -1.74 4.67 37.52
N SER A 8 -0.59 4.30 38.10
CA SER A 8 0.58 5.17 38.20
C SER A 8 1.65 4.78 37.16
N GLY A 9 1.35 4.97 35.87
CA GLY A 9 2.30 4.63 34.80
C GLY A 9 2.17 5.43 33.49
N LEU A 10 1.27 6.41 33.39
CA LEU A 10 1.03 7.12 32.12
C LEU A 10 1.84 8.41 31.93
N LEU A 11 2.76 8.74 32.86
CA LEU A 11 3.52 9.98 32.84
C LEU A 11 5.02 9.74 33.09
N CYS A 12 5.71 9.06 32.17
CA CYS A 12 7.13 9.33 31.97
C CYS A 12 7.58 8.86 30.59
N GLY A 13 8.06 9.80 29.78
CA GLY A 13 8.56 9.56 28.44
C GLY A 13 9.81 8.69 28.42
N GLY A 14 9.79 7.72 27.53
CA GLY A 14 10.96 6.99 27.04
C GLY A 14 10.64 6.57 25.62
N THR A 15 11.45 7.01 24.67
CA THR A 15 11.29 6.89 23.22
C THR A 15 10.90 5.48 22.77
N SER A 16 9.59 5.25 22.65
CA SER A 16 9.05 4.06 22.02
C SER A 16 9.36 4.15 20.53
N GLY A 17 10.27 3.29 20.04
CA GLY A 17 10.49 3.02 18.62
C GLY A 17 9.29 2.34 17.93
N ARG A 18 8.07 2.72 18.31
CA ARG A 18 6.82 2.23 17.73
C ARG A 18 6.16 3.45 17.10
N THR A 19 6.09 3.40 15.77
CA THR A 19 5.18 4.15 14.90
C THR A 19 4.06 4.84 15.68
N GLY A 20 3.88 6.14 15.48
CA GLY A 20 2.78 6.93 16.06
C GLY A 20 1.38 6.41 15.66
N PRO A 21 0.32 7.24 15.64
CA PRO A 21 -1.06 6.80 15.38
C PRO A 21 -1.32 6.22 13.96
N HIS A 22 -0.28 5.93 13.19
CA HIS A 22 -0.32 5.53 11.79
C HIS A 22 0.13 4.07 11.63
N SER A 23 -0.69 3.27 10.95
CA SER A 23 -0.45 1.83 10.67
C SER A 23 0.80 1.58 9.81
N LEU A 24 1.25 2.59 9.05
CA LEU A 24 2.39 2.49 8.13
C LEU A 24 3.48 3.51 8.50
N PRO A 25 4.77 3.16 8.36
CA PRO A 25 5.88 4.04 8.73
C PRO A 25 6.03 5.22 7.76
N LEU A 26 5.78 6.44 8.25
CA LEU A 26 5.82 7.69 7.47
C LEU A 26 7.15 7.90 6.74
N ALA A 27 8.28 7.53 7.37
CA ALA A 27 9.60 7.65 6.75
C ALA A 27 9.74 6.77 5.49
N ARG A 28 9.11 5.58 5.47
CA ARG A 28 9.14 4.71 4.30
C ARG A 28 8.25 5.23 3.20
N ILE A 29 7.06 5.74 3.54
CA ILE A 29 6.15 6.40 2.60
C ILE A 29 6.87 7.57 1.92
N LYS A 30 7.48 8.46 2.71
CA LYS A 30 8.26 9.60 2.17
C LYS A 30 9.39 9.14 1.25
N LYS A 31 10.10 8.05 1.57
CA LYS A 31 11.17 7.50 0.72
C LYS A 31 10.65 6.98 -0.62
N ILE A 32 9.49 6.31 -0.63
CA ILE A 32 8.85 5.83 -1.86
C ILE A 32 8.41 7.01 -2.71
N MET A 33 7.73 8.00 -2.11
CA MET A 33 7.31 9.24 -2.79
C MET A 33 8.48 10.01 -3.41
N LYS A 34 9.66 9.96 -2.78
CA LYS A 34 10.87 10.62 -3.27
C LYS A 34 11.53 9.88 -4.43
N GLY A 35 11.35 8.56 -4.50
CA GLY A 35 11.92 7.70 -5.54
C GLY A 35 11.02 7.47 -6.76
N SER A 36 9.80 8.02 -6.77
CA SER A 36 8.86 7.83 -7.88
C SER A 36 9.15 8.72 -9.09
N SER A 37 9.80 9.88 -8.92
CA SER A 37 10.36 10.66 -10.02
C SER A 37 11.53 11.53 -9.56
N ASP A 38 12.47 11.80 -10.47
CA ASP A 38 13.64 12.65 -10.21
C ASP A 38 13.28 14.12 -9.97
N GLU A 39 12.04 14.51 -10.29
CA GLU A 39 11.55 15.89 -10.13
C GLU A 39 11.06 16.19 -8.71
N VAL A 40 10.80 15.16 -7.89
CA VAL A 40 10.29 15.35 -6.53
C VAL A 40 11.41 15.85 -5.61
N LYS A 41 11.57 17.18 -5.48
CA LYS A 41 12.60 17.80 -4.61
C LYS A 41 12.18 17.91 -3.15
N MET A 42 10.94 18.30 -2.87
CA MET A 42 10.41 18.45 -1.52
C MET A 42 9.05 17.79 -1.40
N ILE A 43 8.73 17.30 -0.20
CA ILE A 43 7.45 16.66 0.12
C ILE A 43 6.93 17.34 1.38
N SER A 44 5.69 17.86 1.32
CA SER A 44 5.02 18.45 2.49
C SER A 44 4.92 17.45 3.63
N GLY A 45 4.99 17.93 4.89
CA GLY A 45 4.85 17.09 6.08
C GLY A 45 3.50 16.37 6.19
N GLU A 46 2.45 16.95 5.60
CA GLU A 46 1.09 16.40 5.63
C GLU A 46 0.88 15.25 4.64
N ALA A 47 1.63 15.24 3.52
CA ALA A 47 1.40 14.26 2.46
C ALA A 47 1.66 12.81 2.92
N PRO A 48 2.77 12.47 3.61
CA PRO A 48 2.97 11.12 4.14
C PRO A 48 1.90 10.68 5.14
N ILE A 49 1.31 11.62 5.88
CA ILE A 49 0.25 11.35 6.87
C ILE A 49 -1.02 10.89 6.14
N VAL A 50 -1.44 11.65 5.11
CA VAL A 50 -2.61 11.30 4.28
C VAL A 50 -2.36 9.98 3.55
N PHE A 51 -1.19 9.81 2.95
CA PHE A 51 -0.82 8.57 2.26
C PHE A 51 -0.83 7.36 3.19
N SER A 52 -0.44 7.50 4.46
CA SER A 52 -0.54 6.38 5.40
C SER A 52 -1.97 5.87 5.54
N LYS A 53 -2.95 6.76 5.61
CA LYS A 53 -4.36 6.34 5.73
C LYS A 53 -4.91 5.86 4.40
N ALA A 54 -4.57 6.53 3.30
CA ALA A 54 -4.98 6.11 1.96
C ALA A 54 -4.45 4.70 1.63
N CYS A 55 -3.18 4.40 1.93
CA CYS A 55 -2.59 3.09 1.74
C CYS A 55 -3.26 2.01 2.60
N GLU A 56 -3.66 2.34 3.84
CA GLU A 56 -4.41 1.42 4.69
C GLU A 56 -5.76 1.03 4.05
N LEU A 57 -6.53 2.02 3.61
CA LEU A 57 -7.81 1.79 2.92
C LEU A 57 -7.63 1.05 1.59
N PHE A 58 -6.58 1.39 0.85
CA PHE A 58 -6.24 0.73 -0.42
C PHE A 58 -5.94 -0.76 -0.23
N ILE A 59 -5.11 -1.11 0.76
CA ILE A 59 -4.78 -2.52 1.06
C ILE A 59 -6.04 -3.29 1.46
N GLN A 60 -6.88 -2.70 2.33
CA GLN A 60 -8.13 -3.32 2.77
C GLN A 60 -9.05 -3.60 1.58
N GLU A 61 -9.21 -2.62 0.68
CA GLU A 61 -10.12 -2.75 -0.45
C GLU A 61 -9.59 -3.75 -1.50
N LEU A 62 -8.30 -3.71 -1.82
CA LEU A 62 -7.69 -4.69 -2.72
C LEU A 62 -7.79 -6.11 -2.16
N ALA A 63 -7.53 -6.28 -0.86
CA ALA A 63 -7.64 -7.58 -0.19
C ALA A 63 -9.09 -8.10 -0.20
N ARG A 64 -10.07 -7.23 0.07
CA ARG A 64 -11.49 -7.58 0.04
C ARG A 64 -11.94 -8.04 -1.35
N ARG A 65 -11.57 -7.31 -2.40
CA ARG A 65 -11.90 -7.70 -3.79
C ARG A 65 -11.23 -9.00 -4.21
N SER A 66 -9.95 -9.16 -3.86
CA SER A 66 -9.20 -10.40 -4.12
C SER A 66 -9.80 -11.60 -3.39
N TRP A 67 -10.23 -11.41 -2.14
CA TRP A 67 -10.87 -12.45 -1.35
C TRP A 67 -12.21 -12.91 -1.96
N ASN A 68 -12.99 -11.98 -2.53
CA ASN A 68 -14.22 -12.36 -3.24
C ASN A 68 -13.93 -13.32 -4.40
N MET A 69 -12.82 -13.14 -5.12
CA MET A 69 -12.40 -14.08 -6.18
C MET A 69 -12.00 -15.44 -5.60
N THR A 70 -11.27 -15.45 -4.48
CA THR A 70 -10.90 -16.68 -3.77
C THR A 70 -12.14 -17.50 -3.36
N ILE A 71 -13.16 -16.83 -2.78
CA ILE A 71 -14.40 -17.47 -2.35
C ILE A 71 -15.23 -17.96 -3.54
N GLN A 72 -15.27 -17.22 -4.65
CA GLN A 72 -15.90 -17.69 -5.91
C GLN A 72 -15.23 -18.96 -6.42
N GLY A 73 -13.90 -19.06 -6.28
CA GLY A 73 -13.13 -20.27 -6.55
C GLY A 73 -13.30 -21.40 -5.52
N LYS A 74 -14.21 -21.25 -4.53
CA LYS A 74 -14.43 -22.19 -3.41
C LYS A 74 -13.16 -22.51 -2.60
N ARG A 75 -12.17 -21.61 -2.64
CA ARG A 75 -10.92 -21.73 -1.90
C ARG A 75 -10.99 -20.92 -0.60
N ARG A 76 -10.11 -21.25 0.34
CA ARG A 76 -9.95 -20.54 1.62
C ARG A 76 -8.55 -19.93 1.78
N THR A 77 -7.74 -20.03 0.73
CA THR A 77 -6.39 -19.51 0.66
C THR A 77 -6.32 -18.55 -0.51
N LEU A 78 -5.91 -17.30 -0.24
CA LEU A 78 -5.81 -16.26 -1.24
C LEU A 78 -4.54 -16.47 -2.09
N HIS A 79 -4.72 -16.58 -3.40
CA HIS A 79 -3.63 -16.82 -4.35
C HIS A 79 -3.35 -15.54 -5.14
N LYS A 80 -2.16 -15.50 -5.77
CA LYS A 80 -1.76 -14.37 -6.64
C LYS A 80 -2.71 -14.20 -7.84
N GLU A 81 -3.22 -15.30 -8.38
CA GLU A 81 -4.21 -15.32 -9.45
C GLU A 81 -5.49 -14.58 -9.06
N ASP A 82 -5.94 -14.73 -7.80
CA ASP A 82 -7.14 -14.02 -7.31
C ASP A 82 -6.93 -12.50 -7.31
N VAL A 83 -5.73 -12.05 -6.97
CA VAL A 83 -5.35 -10.64 -6.99
C VAL A 83 -5.31 -10.12 -8.43
N ALA A 84 -4.70 -10.88 -9.36
CA ALA A 84 -4.65 -10.51 -10.76
C ALA A 84 -6.07 -10.40 -11.35
N SER A 85 -6.93 -11.38 -11.10
CA SER A 85 -8.34 -11.34 -11.54
C SER A 85 -9.11 -10.18 -10.93
N ALA A 86 -8.92 -9.88 -9.63
CA ALA A 86 -9.59 -8.76 -8.98
C ALA A 86 -9.14 -7.39 -9.52
N VAL A 87 -7.85 -7.27 -9.88
CA VAL A 87 -7.29 -6.08 -10.52
C VAL A 87 -7.89 -5.87 -11.92
N ILE A 88 -7.90 -6.91 -12.76
CA ILE A 88 -8.46 -6.85 -14.13
C ILE A 88 -9.97 -6.57 -14.10
N ALA A 89 -10.68 -7.07 -13.11
CA ALA A 89 -12.13 -6.87 -12.97
C ALA A 89 -12.52 -5.47 -12.44
N THR A 90 -11.55 -4.65 -12.01
CA THR A 90 -11.82 -3.34 -11.38
C THR A 90 -11.09 -2.23 -12.13
N ASP A 91 -11.81 -1.40 -12.90
CA ASP A 91 -11.24 -0.31 -13.69
C ASP A 91 -10.36 0.66 -12.88
N LEU A 92 -10.69 0.90 -11.61
CA LEU A 92 -9.90 1.74 -10.69
C LEU A 92 -8.47 1.21 -10.47
N PHE A 93 -8.24 -0.08 -10.69
CA PHE A 93 -6.97 -0.76 -10.47
C PHE A 93 -6.16 -0.96 -11.75
N ASP A 94 -6.53 -0.32 -12.87
CA ASP A 94 -5.84 -0.46 -14.16
C ASP A 94 -4.32 -0.17 -14.08
N PHE A 95 -3.92 0.78 -13.21
CA PHE A 95 -2.51 1.09 -12.95
C PHE A 95 -1.67 -0.10 -12.41
N LEU A 96 -2.31 -1.18 -11.97
CA LEU A 96 -1.67 -2.40 -11.46
C LEU A 96 -1.60 -3.54 -12.48
N VAL A 97 -2.30 -3.45 -13.61
CA VAL A 97 -2.46 -4.58 -14.57
C VAL A 97 -1.10 -5.07 -15.07
N THR A 98 -0.19 -4.15 -15.39
CA THR A 98 1.17 -4.48 -15.82
C THR A 98 1.96 -5.17 -14.71
N LEU A 99 1.86 -4.67 -13.47
CA LEU A 99 2.57 -5.20 -12.31
C LEU A 99 2.14 -6.62 -11.93
N VAL A 100 0.84 -6.92 -12.02
CA VAL A 100 0.34 -8.27 -11.68
C VAL A 100 0.62 -9.29 -12.78
N SER A 101 0.79 -8.83 -14.03
CA SER A 101 1.02 -9.70 -15.20
C SER A 101 2.50 -10.05 -15.42
N SER A 102 3.44 -9.16 -15.10
CA SER A 102 4.89 -9.35 -15.35
C SER A 102 5.60 -10.35 -14.43
N SER A 103 4.86 -11.27 -13.84
CA SER A 103 5.32 -11.98 -12.67
C SER A 103 5.99 -13.33 -12.95
N ASP A 104 6.36 -13.55 -14.22
CA ASP A 104 7.03 -14.77 -14.73
C ASP A 104 8.34 -14.50 -15.51
N SER A 105 8.95 -13.32 -15.41
CA SER A 105 10.34 -13.14 -15.89
C SER A 105 11.08 -12.02 -15.16
N GLY A 106 12.24 -12.37 -14.62
CA GLY A 106 13.10 -11.48 -13.83
C GLY A 106 13.66 -10.31 -14.64
N SER A 107 13.80 -9.18 -13.94
CA SER A 107 14.65 -8.02 -14.25
C SER A 107 14.59 -7.43 -15.67
N SER A 108 14.02 -6.22 -15.80
CA SER A 108 14.77 -5.04 -16.28
C SER A 108 13.90 -3.80 -16.25
N GLN A 109 14.53 -2.67 -15.92
CA GLN A 109 13.97 -1.34 -16.07
C GLN A 109 13.81 -0.95 -17.56
N VAL A 110 12.96 0.07 -17.76
CA VAL A 110 12.89 1.04 -18.86
C VAL A 110 12.29 0.54 -20.19
N ALA A 111 11.10 1.03 -20.53
CA ALA A 111 10.89 1.97 -21.66
C ALA A 111 9.40 2.28 -21.89
N THR A 112 9.10 3.58 -21.88
CA THR A 112 8.33 4.30 -22.91
C THR A 112 7.50 3.48 -23.91
N THR A 113 6.20 3.73 -23.95
CA THR A 113 5.44 3.84 -25.22
C THR A 113 4.28 4.83 -25.04
N ALA A 114 4.57 6.09 -25.35
CA ALA A 114 3.60 6.92 -26.04
C ALA A 114 3.37 6.27 -27.41
N THR A 115 2.18 5.73 -27.64
CA THR A 115 1.67 5.47 -29.00
C THR A 115 0.15 5.32 -28.98
N VAL A 116 -0.49 6.29 -29.63
CA VAL A 116 -1.76 6.19 -30.38
C VAL A 116 -3.05 6.06 -29.59
N MET A 117 -3.69 7.21 -29.34
CA MET A 117 -5.11 7.42 -29.67
C MET A 117 -5.28 8.88 -30.13
N GLU A 118 -4.65 9.23 -31.26
CA GLU A 118 -5.31 10.12 -32.23
C GLU A 118 -6.20 9.20 -33.08
N MET A 119 -7.51 9.34 -32.91
CA MET A 119 -8.55 9.00 -33.88
C MET A 119 -9.82 9.74 -33.45
N GLU A 120 -9.82 11.06 -33.64
CA GLU A 120 -10.76 11.86 -34.47
C GLU A 120 -10.50 13.36 -34.24
#